data_AF-A0A0C9R240-F1
#
_entry.id   AF-A0A0C9R240-F1
#
_cell.length_a   1.000
_cell.length_b   1.000
_cell.length_c   1.000
_cell.angle_alpha   90.00
_cell.angle_beta   90.00
_cell.angle_gamma   90.00
#
_symmetry.space_group_name_H-M   'P 1'
#
loop_
_entity.id
_entity.type
_entity.pdbx_description
1 polymer ?
#
loop_
_entity_poly.entity_id
_entity_poly.type
_entity_poly.pdbx_seq_one_letter_code
_entity_poly.pdbx_strand_id
1 'polypeptide(L)'
;MYIDRQRSWFMHGGGHAQRTEGGVQQGSTVGVLLDLDTTHTLRFFVDGQPQGGIAFRDLYGVFYPAVSLNRGVTVTLHTAIDPPRHLLVLHDEYISDIVQS
;
A
#
# COMPACT_ATOMS: atom_id res chain seq x y z
N MET A 1 -4.35 5.99 -3.40
CA MET A 1 -5.38 5.02 -3.83
C MET A 1 -6.76 5.63 -3.59
N TYR A 2 -7.69 5.45 -4.52
CA TYR A 2 -9.12 5.67 -4.30
C TYR A 2 -9.76 4.31 -4.01
N ILE A 3 -10.68 4.27 -3.06
CA ILE A 3 -11.35 3.03 -2.67
C ILE A 3 -12.78 3.32 -2.22
N ASP A 4 -13.69 2.47 -2.68
CA ASP A 4 -15.09 2.45 -2.27
C ASP A 4 -15.45 1.06 -1.71
N ARG A 5 -16.75 0.74 -1.60
CA ARG A 5 -17.18 -0.57 -1.08
C ARG A 5 -16.95 -1.75 -2.02
N GLN A 6 -16.79 -1.49 -3.31
CA GLN A 6 -16.72 -2.51 -4.35
C GLN A 6 -15.31 -2.68 -4.87
N ARG A 7 -14.51 -1.60 -4.89
CA ARG A 7 -13.29 -1.56 -5.68
C ARG A 7 -12.30 -0.49 -5.23
N SER A 8 -11.07 -0.65 -5.68
CA SER A 8 -10.00 0.32 -5.55
C SER A 8 -9.34 0.62 -6.90
N TRP A 9 -8.66 1.77 -7.01
CA TRP A 9 -7.77 2.09 -8.12
C TRP A 9 -6.72 3.14 -7.72
N PHE A 10 -5.65 3.22 -8.49
CA PHE A 10 -4.66 4.30 -8.37
C PHE A 10 -4.98 5.42 -9.34
N MET A 11 -4.79 6.66 -8.90
CA MET A 11 -5.02 7.85 -9.71
C MET A 11 -3.89 8.85 -9.47
N HIS A 12 -3.27 9.33 -10.55
CA HIS A 12 -2.22 10.34 -10.51
C HIS A 12 -2.15 11.07 -11.87
N GLY A 13 -2.03 12.41 -11.86
CA GLY A 13 -1.94 13.20 -13.09
C GLY A 13 -3.11 13.03 -14.05
N GLY A 14 -4.32 12.70 -13.55
CA GLY A 14 -5.49 12.38 -14.37
C GLY A 14 -5.53 10.96 -14.95
N GLY A 15 -4.45 10.18 -14.80
CA GLY A 15 -4.41 8.77 -15.18
C GLY A 15 -5.04 7.87 -14.12
N HIS A 16 -5.70 6.79 -14.56
CA HIS A 16 -6.23 5.73 -13.71
C HIS A 16 -5.48 4.42 -13.99
N ALA A 17 -5.09 3.70 -12.94
CA ALA A 17 -4.36 2.46 -13.07
C ALA A 17 -4.79 1.42 -12.02
N GLN A 18 -4.53 0.15 -12.34
CA GLN A 18 -4.66 -0.99 -11.43
C GLN A 18 -5.98 -1.01 -10.66
N ARG A 19 -7.08 -1.01 -11.42
CA ARG A 19 -8.39 -1.27 -10.85
C ARG A 19 -8.40 -2.67 -10.22
N THR A 20 -8.82 -2.76 -8.97
CA THR A 20 -8.94 -4.02 -8.23
C THR A 20 -10.34 -4.14 -7.65
N GLU A 21 -10.96 -5.30 -7.83
CA GLU A 21 -12.25 -5.62 -7.22
C GLU A 21 -12.03 -6.04 -5.76
N GLY A 22 -13.03 -5.77 -4.91
CA GLY A 22 -12.89 -5.87 -3.46
C GLY A 22 -12.51 -4.51 -2.86
N GLY A 23 -13.47 -3.89 -2.18
CA GLY A 23 -13.32 -2.58 -1.56
C GLY A 23 -13.19 -2.65 -0.04
N VAL A 24 -13.71 -1.63 0.64
CA VAL A 24 -13.73 -1.55 2.12
C VAL A 24 -15.14 -1.60 2.69
N GLN A 25 -15.25 -2.14 3.89
CA GLN A 25 -16.46 -2.09 4.70
C GLN A 25 -16.15 -1.61 6.12
N GLN A 26 -17.18 -1.46 6.96
CA GLN A 26 -16.96 -1.12 8.36
C GLN A 26 -16.11 -2.20 9.02
N GLY A 27 -15.04 -1.77 9.70
CA GLY A 27 -14.07 -2.67 10.33
C GLY A 27 -12.91 -3.09 9.43
N SER A 28 -12.96 -2.83 8.12
CA SER A 28 -11.80 -3.04 7.24
C SER A 28 -10.62 -2.15 7.63
N THR A 29 -9.42 -2.67 7.42
CA THR A 29 -8.15 -1.99 7.64
C THR A 29 -7.51 -1.67 6.29
N VAL A 30 -7.02 -0.45 6.12
CA VAL A 30 -6.22 -0.07 4.95
C VAL A 30 -4.77 0.06 5.37
N GLY A 31 -3.92 -0.82 4.85
CA GLY A 31 -2.47 -0.76 5.03
C GLY A 31 -1.82 0.16 4.00
N VAL A 32 -0.85 0.94 4.44
CA VAL A 32 -0.02 1.79 3.57
C VAL A 32 1.44 1.47 3.87
N LEU A 33 2.12 0.89 2.88
CA LEU A 33 3.55 0.61 2.96
C LEU A 33 4.28 1.60 2.07
N LEU A 34 4.88 2.62 2.71
CA LEU A 34 5.83 3.51 2.08
C LEU A 34 7.22 3.04 2.45
N ASP A 35 7.98 2.62 1.45
CA ASP A 35 9.36 2.20 1.61
C ASP A 35 10.24 3.15 0.80
N LEU A 36 11.08 3.90 1.50
CA LEU A 36 12.01 4.89 0.94
C LEU A 36 13.47 4.46 1.09
N ASP A 37 13.73 3.27 1.62
CA ASP A 37 15.08 2.82 1.95
C ASP A 37 15.55 1.72 1.00
N THR A 38 14.71 0.71 0.74
CA THR A 38 15.10 -0.43 -0.09
C THR A 38 14.48 -0.40 -1.48
N THR A 39 13.16 -0.27 -1.58
CA THR A 39 12.47 -0.37 -2.89
C THR A 39 12.06 0.98 -3.48
N HIS A 40 12.03 2.06 -2.70
CA HIS A 40 11.51 3.37 -3.13
C HIS A 40 10.09 3.29 -3.71
N THR A 41 9.21 2.50 -3.07
CA THR A 41 7.85 2.23 -3.55
C THR A 41 6.75 2.59 -2.56
N LEU A 42 5.53 2.73 -3.09
CA LEU A 42 4.30 2.82 -2.32
C LEU A 42 3.35 1.68 -2.70
N ARG A 43 2.89 0.93 -1.69
CA ARG A 43 1.96 -0.20 -1.82
C ARG A 43 0.77 -0.03 -0.86
N PHE A 44 -0.39 -0.52 -1.28
CA PHE A 44 -1.63 -0.44 -0.49
C PHE A 44 -2.20 -1.83 -0.24
N PHE A 45 -2.87 -1.99 0.90
CA PHE A 45 -3.46 -3.24 1.35
C PHE A 45 -4.85 -3.00 1.91
N VAL A 46 -5.72 -4.00 1.81
CA VAL A 46 -6.97 -4.08 2.57
C VAL A 46 -6.98 -5.40 3.32
N ASP A 47 -7.15 -5.35 4.63
CA ASP A 47 -7.22 -6.53 5.49
C ASP A 47 -6.03 -7.49 5.28
N GLY A 48 -4.84 -6.88 5.15
CA GLY A 48 -3.57 -7.57 4.90
C GLY A 48 -3.36 -8.06 3.47
N GLN A 49 -4.38 -7.97 2.60
CA GLN A 49 -4.27 -8.38 1.19
C GLN A 49 -3.87 -7.21 0.29
N PRO A 50 -2.96 -7.41 -0.68
CA PRO A 50 -2.58 -6.36 -1.63
C PRO A 50 -3.79 -5.82 -2.41
N GLN A 51 -3.89 -4.50 -2.52
CA GLN A 51 -4.84 -3.83 -3.39
C GLN A 51 -4.12 -3.34 -4.64
N GLY A 52 -4.11 -4.19 -5.66
CA GLY A 52 -3.24 -4.05 -6.82
C GLY A 52 -1.79 -4.44 -6.51
N GLY A 53 -0.87 -4.01 -7.37
CA GLY A 53 0.57 -4.13 -7.21
C GLY A 53 1.20 -2.87 -6.60
N ILE A 54 2.37 -2.49 -7.10
CA ILE A 54 3.05 -1.26 -6.69
C ILE A 54 2.35 -0.06 -7.31
N ALA A 55 1.95 0.89 -6.47
CA ALA A 55 1.22 2.09 -6.88
C ALA A 55 2.14 3.16 -7.47
N PHE A 56 3.30 3.36 -6.85
CA PHE A 56 4.32 4.31 -7.28
C PHE A 56 5.71 3.73 -7.03
N ARG A 57 6.66 4.13 -7.88
CA ARG A 57 8.08 3.80 -7.82
C ARG A 57 8.89 5.09 -7.83
N ASP A 58 10.19 4.96 -7.59
CA ASP A 58 11.15 6.05 -7.68
C ASP A 58 10.78 7.24 -6.76
N LEU A 59 10.32 6.91 -5.55
CA LEU A 59 9.91 7.89 -4.56
C LEU A 59 11.13 8.41 -3.78
N TYR A 60 11.41 9.70 -3.92
CA TYR A 60 12.47 10.40 -3.21
C TYR A 60 11.95 11.72 -2.62
N GLY A 61 12.35 12.03 -1.38
CA GLY A 61 11.99 13.25 -0.69
C GLY A 61 11.18 13.02 0.59
N VAL A 62 10.48 14.07 1.04
CA VAL A 62 9.68 14.05 2.26
C VAL A 62 8.23 13.79 1.92
N PHE A 63 7.64 12.77 2.55
CA PHE A 63 6.25 12.38 2.38
C PHE A 63 5.49 12.51 3.69
N TYR A 64 4.21 12.83 3.58
CA TYR A 64 3.29 12.93 4.72
C TYR A 64 2.15 11.92 4.53
N PRO A 65 1.74 11.18 5.57
CA PRO A 65 0.54 10.37 5.49
C PRO A 65 -0.67 11.29 5.27
N ALA A 66 -1.55 10.91 4.34
CA ALA A 66 -2.72 11.70 3.99
C ALA A 66 -3.94 10.80 3.82
N VAL A 67 -5.08 11.28 4.31
CA VAL A 67 -6.38 10.62 4.15
C VAL A 67 -7.41 11.67 3.76
N SER A 68 -8.18 11.39 2.71
CA SER A 68 -9.32 12.20 2.28
C SER A 68 -10.60 11.35 2.35
N LEU A 69 -11.65 11.88 2.98
CA LEU A 69 -12.87 11.14 3.27
C LEU A 69 -14.11 11.92 2.84
N ASN A 70 -15.14 11.17 2.44
CA ASN A 70 -16.48 11.71 2.20
C ASN A 70 -17.28 11.82 3.51
N ARG A 71 -18.38 12.59 3.48
CA ARG A 71 -19.32 12.68 4.61
C ARG A 71 -19.79 11.30 5.07
N GLY A 72 -19.79 11.09 6.39
CA GLY A 72 -20.27 9.85 7.01
C GLY A 72 -19.24 8.72 7.06
N VAL A 73 -18.01 8.96 6.57
CA VAL A 73 -16.88 8.05 6.76
C VAL A 73 -16.10 8.50 8.00
N THR A 74 -15.77 7.56 8.88
CA THR A 74 -14.88 7.77 10.02
C THR A 74 -13.77 6.75 9.96
N VAL A 75 -12.55 7.17 10.27
CA VAL A 75 -11.36 6.32 10.31
C VAL A 75 -10.59 6.56 11.59
N THR A 76 -9.87 5.54 12.04
CA THR A 76 -8.88 5.66 13.12
C THR A 76 -7.52 5.37 12.52
N LEU A 77 -6.53 6.23 12.79
CA LEU A 77 -5.16 6.01 12.34
C LEU A 77 -4.39 5.23 13.39
N HIS A 78 -3.91 4.04 13.01
CA HIS A 78 -3.00 3.23 13.81
C HIS A 78 -1.57 3.43 13.29
N THR A 79 -0.66 3.86 14.17
CA THR A 79 0.75 4.18 13.84
C THR A 79 1.71 3.34 14.68
N ALA A 80 3.02 3.54 14.48
CA ALA A 80 4.07 2.78 15.16
C ALA A 80 3.95 1.26 14.96
N ILE A 81 3.56 0.87 13.73
CA ILE A 81 3.47 -0.52 13.31
C ILE A 81 4.77 -0.87 12.59
N ASP A 82 5.38 -1.99 12.97
CA ASP A 82 6.56 -2.50 12.26
C ASP A 82 6.20 -2.82 10.81
N PRO A 83 7.05 -2.44 9.84
CA PRO A 83 6.78 -2.75 8.46
C PRO A 83 6.86 -4.28 8.24
N PRO A 84 6.00 -4.84 7.37
CA PRO A 84 6.04 -6.26 7.03
C PRO A 84 7.33 -6.56 6.25
N ARG A 85 8.38 -6.99 6.96
CA ARG A 85 9.75 -7.11 6.42
C ARG A 85 9.86 -7.94 5.15
N HIS A 86 9.10 -9.03 5.04
CA HIS A 86 9.06 -9.87 3.83
C HIS A 86 8.59 -9.13 2.56
N LEU A 87 7.96 -7.96 2.69
CA LEU A 87 7.56 -7.09 1.58
C LEU A 87 8.57 -6.00 1.23
N LEU A 88 9.61 -5.82 2.06
CA LEU A 88 10.69 -4.84 1.89
C LEU A 88 11.92 -5.43 1.18
N VAL A 89 12.02 -6.76 1.09
CA VAL A 89 13.21 -7.44 0.58
C VAL A 89 13.27 -7.36 -0.95
N LEU A 90 14.43 -6.98 -1.48
CA LEU A 90 14.74 -7.08 -2.90
C LEU A 90 14.77 -8.57 -3.27
N HIS A 91 14.24 -8.91 -4.45
CA HIS A 91 14.15 -10.28 -4.96
C HIS A 91 15.50 -11.06 -4.94
N ASP A 92 16.64 -10.38 -4.75
CA ASP A 92 17.97 -10.98 -4.71
C ASP A 92 18.34 -11.61 -3.34
N GLU A 93 17.90 -11.06 -2.20
CA GLU A 93 18.28 -11.62 -0.87
C GLU A 93 17.48 -12.89 -0.51
N TYR A 94 16.25 -13.01 -1.01
CA TYR A 94 15.43 -14.21 -0.80
C TYR A 94 15.97 -15.43 -1.56
N ILE A 95 16.69 -15.21 -2.68
CA ILE A 95 17.37 -16.29 -3.42
C ILE A 95 18.64 -16.72 -2.69
N SER A 96 19.42 -15.82 -2.09
CA SER A 96 20.60 -16.23 -1.31
C SER A 96 20.24 -17.12 -0.11
N ASP A 97 19.14 -16.83 0.59
CA ASP A 97 18.71 -17.61 1.75
C ASP A 97 18.17 -19.00 1.36
N ILE A 98 17.51 -19.14 0.20
CA ILE A 98 17.03 -20.44 -0.32
C ILE A 98 18.18 -21.28 -0.89
N VAL A 99 19.17 -20.65 -1.52
CA VAL A 99 20.31 -21.36 -2.12
C VAL A 99 21.32 -21.83 -1.06
N GLN A 100 21.25 -21.29 0.17
CA GLN A 100 22.14 -21.63 1.29
C GLN A 100 21.54 -22.57 2.34
N SER A 101 20.28 -23.03 2.20
CA SER A 101 19.63 -24.02 3.08
C SER A 101 19.47 -25.39 2.40
#